data_AF-A0A3D5U9Y4-F1
#
_entry.id   AF-A0A3D5U9Y4-F1
#
_cell.length_a   1.000
_cell.length_b   1.000
_cell.length_c   1.000
_cell.angle_alpha   90.00
_cell.angle_beta   90.00
_cell.angle_gamma   90.00
#
_symmetry.space_group_name_H-M   'P 1'
#
loop_
_entity.id
_entity.type
_entity.pdbx_description
1 polymer ?
#
loop_
_entity_poly.entity_id
_entity_poly.type
_entity_poly.pdbx_seq_one_letter_code
_entity_poly.pdbx_strand_id
1 'polypeptide(L)'
;MKLNKIELLNFRSYQQQCFDFESGGNLIIGANGSGKTNLLEAIAYTSIGKSIRYHQDQDLVFNTAEHFAINALYETDLSVPKKLHLSYANSRKILKINGEVKRQLSALFSEVKVIYCAPDDIGLINGSPR
;
A
#
# COMPACT_ATOMS: atom_id res chain seq x y z
N MET A 1 13.35 6.21 -6.91
CA MET A 1 12.22 5.30 -7.19
C MET A 1 10.94 6.11 -7.17
N LYS A 2 10.05 5.92 -8.14
CA LYS A 2 8.82 6.69 -8.31
C LYS A 2 7.63 5.76 -8.42
N LEU A 3 6.54 6.04 -7.70
CA LEU A 3 5.24 5.41 -7.96
C LEU A 3 4.62 6.14 -9.16
N ASN A 4 4.33 5.42 -10.25
CA ASN A 4 3.66 5.98 -11.43
C ASN A 4 2.15 5.74 -11.38
N LYS A 5 1.72 4.58 -10.87
CA LYS A 5 0.30 4.19 -10.84
C LYS A 5 0.01 3.24 -9.70
N ILE A 6 -1.16 3.36 -9.08
CA ILE A 6 -1.70 2.35 -8.15
C ILE A 6 -3.16 2.04 -8.50
N GLU A 7 -3.50 0.76 -8.50
CA GLU A 7 -4.85 0.24 -8.69
C GLU A 7 -5.26 -0.53 -7.44
N LEU A 8 -6.43 -0.20 -6.91
CA LEU A 8 -6.99 -0.76 -5.70
C LEU A 8 -8.27 -1.49 -6.06
N LEU A 9 -8.39 -2.73 -5.59
CA LEU A 9 -9.61 -3.53 -5.67
C LEU A 9 -9.97 -3.99 -4.27
N ASN A 10 -11.19 -3.66 -3.83
CA ASN A 10 -11.75 -4.01 -2.54
C ASN A 10 -10.84 -3.67 -1.35
N PHE A 11 -10.10 -2.56 -1.43
CA PHE A 11 -9.19 -2.13 -0.38
C PHE A 11 -9.80 -0.96 0.40
N ARG A 12 -10.07 -1.18 1.68
CA ARG A 12 -10.62 -0.19 2.61
C ARG A 12 -11.93 0.40 2.14
N SER A 13 -11.94 1.69 1.81
CA SER A 13 -13.09 2.42 1.29
C SER A 13 -13.19 2.37 -0.24
N TYR A 14 -12.28 1.69 -0.92
CA TYR A 14 -12.23 1.60 -2.37
C TYR A 14 -12.71 0.22 -2.84
N GLN A 15 -13.89 0.17 -3.46
CA GLN A 15 -14.35 -1.03 -4.17
C GLN A 15 -13.46 -1.27 -5.40
N GLN A 16 -13.26 -0.25 -6.23
CA GLN A 16 -12.32 -0.26 -7.34
C GLN A 16 -11.88 1.17 -7.62
N GLN A 17 -10.57 1.43 -7.65
CA GLN A 17 -10.06 2.77 -7.92
C GLN A 17 -8.66 2.72 -8.52
N CYS A 18 -8.36 3.69 -9.39
CA CYS A 18 -7.07 3.86 -10.03
C CYS A 18 -6.56 5.29 -9.80
N PHE A 19 -5.27 5.44 -9.52
CA PHE A 19 -4.61 6.73 -9.39
C PHE A 19 -3.28 6.72 -10.15
N ASP A 20 -3.04 7.77 -10.92
CA ASP A 20 -1.78 8.06 -11.59
C ASP A 20 -1.04 9.17 -10.82
N PHE A 21 0.29 9.13 -10.85
CA PHE A 21 1.15 10.03 -10.07
C PHE A 21 2.22 10.68 -10.94
N GLU A 22 2.46 11.96 -10.68
CA GLU A 22 3.47 12.76 -11.35
C GLU A 22 4.78 12.84 -10.55
N SER A 23 5.85 13.31 -11.21
CA SER A 23 7.12 13.64 -10.56
C SER A 23 7.03 14.98 -9.81
N GLY A 24 7.81 15.14 -8.73
CA GLY A 24 7.95 16.42 -8.01
C GLY A 24 7.03 16.60 -6.81
N GLY A 25 5.90 15.88 -6.75
CA GLY A 25 4.99 15.88 -5.61
C GLY A 25 3.54 15.67 -6.04
N ASN A 26 2.72 15.05 -5.18
CA ASN A 26 1.31 14.79 -5.49
C ASN A 26 0.46 15.23 -4.30
N LEU A 27 -0.54 16.08 -4.55
CA LEU A 27 -1.44 16.60 -3.53
C LEU A 27 -2.78 15.87 -3.60
N ILE A 28 -3.16 15.21 -2.49
CA ILE A 28 -4.42 14.46 -2.38
C ILE A 28 -5.42 15.29 -1.57
N ILE A 29 -6.49 15.75 -2.21
CA ILE A 29 -7.51 16.63 -1.61
C ILE A 29 -8.88 15.93 -1.60
N GLY A 30 -9.69 16.22 -0.60
CA GLY A 30 -11.05 15.71 -0.48
C GLY A 30 -11.60 15.90 0.94
N ALA A 31 -12.90 15.68 1.11
CA ALA A 31 -13.55 15.75 2.42
C ALA A 31 -12.99 14.71 3.41
N ASN A 32 -13.20 14.93 4.71
CA ASN A 32 -12.89 13.93 5.72
C ASN A 32 -13.71 12.65 5.47
N GLY A 33 -13.08 11.49 5.65
CA GLY A 33 -13.69 10.20 5.32
C GLY A 33 -13.65 9.79 3.84
N SER A 34 -13.15 10.65 2.93
CA SER A 34 -13.11 10.33 1.48
C SER A 34 -12.06 9.28 1.06
N GLY A 35 -11.38 8.64 2.01
CA GLY A 35 -10.38 7.61 1.72
C GLY A 35 -8.94 8.09 1.51
N LYS A 36 -8.63 9.39 1.66
CA LYS A 36 -7.25 9.93 1.47
C LYS A 36 -6.18 9.13 2.23
N THR A 37 -6.41 8.88 3.51
CA THR A 37 -5.48 8.09 4.35
C THR A 37 -5.47 6.61 3.94
N ASN A 38 -6.55 6.08 3.37
CA ASN A 38 -6.59 4.71 2.85
C ASN A 38 -5.74 4.57 1.58
N LEU A 39 -5.68 5.60 0.72
CA LEU A 39 -4.75 5.63 -0.41
C LEU A 39 -3.30 5.66 0.08
N LEU A 40 -2.96 6.53 1.03
CA LEU A 40 -1.61 6.57 1.61
C LEU A 40 -1.23 5.25 2.30
N GLU A 41 -2.18 4.61 2.97
CA GLU A 41 -1.99 3.28 3.55
C GLU A 41 -1.76 2.21 2.47
N ALA A 42 -2.48 2.24 1.35
CA ALA A 42 -2.25 1.32 0.25
C ALA A 42 -0.84 1.45 -0.32
N ILE A 43 -0.34 2.69 -0.47
CA ILE A 43 1.04 2.97 -0.90
C ILE A 43 2.03 2.39 0.12
N ALA A 44 1.86 2.68 1.41
CA ALA A 44 2.72 2.12 2.46
C ALA A 44 2.67 0.60 2.53
N TYR A 45 1.49 0.00 2.29
CA TYR A 45 1.33 -1.45 2.24
C TYR A 45 2.22 -2.09 1.16
N THR A 46 2.51 -1.38 0.05
CA THR A 46 3.39 -1.90 -1.00
C THR A 46 4.86 -2.07 -0.59
N SER A 47 5.33 -1.45 0.51
CA SER A 47 6.73 -1.56 0.95
C SER A 47 6.99 -2.69 1.95
N ILE A 48 5.98 -3.05 2.75
CA ILE A 48 6.15 -4.05 3.83
C ILE A 48 5.07 -5.15 3.84
N GLY A 49 4.04 -5.01 3.00
CA GLY A 49 2.96 -5.98 2.88
C GLY A 49 2.10 -6.10 4.15
N LYS A 50 2.02 -5.04 4.96
CA LYS A 50 1.25 -4.96 6.20
C LYS A 50 0.66 -3.56 6.35
N SER A 51 -0.48 -3.47 7.03
CA SER A 51 -0.99 -2.16 7.46
C SER A 51 -0.08 -1.58 8.54
N ILE A 52 0.17 -0.30 8.40
CA ILE A 52 0.87 0.56 9.35
C ILE A 52 -0.04 1.02 10.52
N ARG A 53 -1.36 0.89 10.36
CA ARG A 53 -2.37 1.37 11.33
C ARG A 53 -3.13 0.22 12.01
N TYR A 54 -3.25 -0.93 11.36
CA TYR A 54 -4.10 -2.05 11.79
C TYR A 54 -3.28 -3.34 11.88
N HIS A 55 -3.72 -4.23 12.75
CA HIS A 55 -3.00 -5.46 13.03
C HIS A 55 -3.35 -6.61 12.06
N GLN A 56 -4.57 -6.64 11.53
CA GLN A 56 -5.06 -7.74 10.69
C GLN A 56 -5.41 -7.28 9.28
N ASP A 57 -5.05 -8.10 8.28
CA ASP A 57 -5.33 -7.77 6.87
C ASP A 57 -6.80 -7.93 6.49
N GLN A 58 -7.55 -8.72 7.25
CA GLN A 58 -9.00 -8.84 7.14
C GLN A 58 -9.67 -7.46 7.23
N ASP A 59 -9.16 -6.58 8.11
CA ASP A 59 -9.70 -5.23 8.33
C ASP A 59 -9.44 -4.29 7.15
N LEU A 60 -8.61 -4.71 6.18
CA LEU A 60 -8.31 -3.95 4.97
C LEU A 60 -9.29 -4.27 3.84
N VAL A 61 -10.10 -5.32 3.97
CA VAL A 61 -11.05 -5.74 2.94
C VAL A 61 -12.25 -4.78 2.92
N PHE A 62 -12.68 -4.38 1.73
CA PHE A 62 -13.83 -3.49 1.53
C PHE A 62 -15.14 -4.18 1.92
N ASN A 63 -15.84 -3.60 2.90
CA ASN A 63 -17.19 -4.02 3.32
C ASN A 63 -17.30 -5.55 3.49
N THR A 64 -18.19 -6.18 2.71
CA THR A 64 -18.47 -7.63 2.74
C THR A 64 -17.73 -8.39 1.63
N ALA A 65 -16.71 -7.79 1.01
CA ALA A 65 -15.89 -8.51 0.05
C ALA A 65 -15.07 -9.60 0.76
N GLU A 66 -14.58 -10.56 -0.02
CA GLU A 66 -13.80 -11.70 0.51
C GLU A 66 -12.29 -11.55 0.32
N HIS A 67 -11.88 -10.55 -0.47
CA HIS A 67 -10.49 -10.34 -0.85
C HIS A 67 -10.22 -8.87 -1.18
N PHE A 68 -8.93 -8.51 -1.21
CA PHE A 68 -8.47 -7.26 -1.80
C PHE A 68 -7.24 -7.48 -2.70
N ALA A 69 -6.98 -6.54 -3.60
CA ALA A 69 -5.76 -6.49 -4.37
C ALA A 69 -5.24 -5.05 -4.53
N ILE A 70 -3.92 -4.92 -4.57
CA ILE A 70 -3.19 -3.70 -4.87
C ILE A 70 -2.22 -4.01 -6.00
N ASN A 71 -2.38 -3.36 -7.15
CA ASN A 71 -1.36 -3.32 -8.19
C ASN A 71 -0.64 -1.98 -8.12
N ALA A 72 0.68 -1.98 -8.17
CA ALA A 72 1.45 -0.76 -8.22
C ALA A 72 2.51 -0.84 -9.33
N LEU A 73 2.59 0.21 -10.14
CA LEU A 73 3.65 0.39 -11.12
C LEU A 73 4.63 1.42 -10.59
N TYR A 74 5.83 0.95 -10.26
CA TYR A 74 6.95 1.76 -9.88
C TYR A 74 7.95 1.91 -11.02
N GLU A 75 8.80 2.91 -10.92
CA GLU A 75 9.97 3.13 -11.75
C GLU A 75 11.21 3.26 -10.85
N THR A 76 12.27 2.53 -11.17
CA THR A 76 13.55 2.61 -10.45
C THR A 76 14.32 3.88 -10.84
N ASP A 77 15.44 4.17 -10.16
CA ASP A 77 16.30 5.31 -10.51
C ASP A 77 16.98 5.15 -11.88
N LEU A 78 16.95 3.94 -12.46
CA LEU A 78 17.44 3.62 -13.80
C LEU A 78 16.30 3.58 -14.84
N SER A 79 15.13 4.15 -14.52
CA SER A 79 13.93 4.14 -15.35
C SER A 79 13.42 2.75 -15.76
N VAL A 80 13.71 1.72 -14.95
CA VAL A 80 13.19 0.37 -15.18
C VAL A 80 11.81 0.24 -14.52
N PRO A 81 10.78 -0.20 -15.26
CA PRO A 81 9.46 -0.42 -14.68
C PRO A 81 9.48 -1.63 -13.73
N LYS A 82 8.79 -1.50 -12.61
CA LYS A 82 8.64 -2.54 -11.59
C LYS A 82 7.17 -2.68 -11.25
N LYS A 83 6.61 -3.86 -11.56
CA LYS A 83 5.20 -4.19 -11.30
C LYS A 83 5.11 -4.94 -9.99
N LEU A 84 4.38 -4.40 -9.03
CA LEU A 84 4.00 -5.09 -7.81
C LEU A 84 2.53 -5.48 -7.87
N HIS A 85 2.24 -6.69 -7.40
CA HIS A 85 0.90 -7.14 -7.12
C HIS A 85 0.87 -7.77 -5.72
N LEU A 86 -0.01 -7.24 -4.88
CA LEU A 86 -0.29 -7.75 -3.55
C LEU A 86 -1.77 -8.08 -3.47
N SER A 87 -2.11 -9.29 -3.06
CA SER A 87 -3.49 -9.67 -2.81
C SER A 87 -3.63 -10.47 -1.53
N TYR A 88 -4.82 -10.39 -0.95
CA TYR A 88 -5.20 -11.11 0.25
C TYR A 88 -6.57 -11.74 0.03
N ALA A 89 -6.68 -13.05 0.29
CA ALA A 89 -7.91 -13.81 0.26
C ALA A 89 -7.76 -15.06 1.16
N ASN A 90 -8.82 -15.48 1.85
CA ASN A 90 -8.82 -16.69 2.67
C ASN A 90 -7.64 -16.77 3.66
N SER A 91 -7.35 -15.66 4.34
CA SER A 91 -6.22 -15.52 5.28
C SER A 91 -4.83 -15.77 4.68
N ARG A 92 -4.70 -15.70 3.35
CA ARG A 92 -3.44 -15.88 2.63
C ARG A 92 -3.11 -14.63 1.82
N LYS A 93 -1.82 -14.30 1.81
CA LYS A 93 -1.26 -13.22 0.99
C LYS A 93 -0.53 -13.80 -0.21
N ILE A 94 -0.67 -13.13 -1.35
CA ILE A 94 0.13 -13.40 -2.54
C ILE A 94 0.86 -12.12 -2.90
N LEU A 95 2.18 -12.23 -3.03
CA LEU A 95 3.04 -11.19 -3.58
C LEU A 95 3.55 -11.66 -4.93
N LYS A 96 3.39 -10.83 -5.96
CA LYS A 96 4.08 -10.97 -7.23
C LYS A 96 4.90 -9.73 -7.53
N ILE A 97 6.11 -9.94 -8.03
CA ILE A 97 7.00 -8.88 -8.50
C ILE A 97 7.35 -9.19 -9.95
N ASN A 98 7.02 -8.27 -10.85
CA ASN A 98 7.15 -8.48 -12.30
C ASN A 98 6.46 -9.77 -12.80
N GLY A 99 5.35 -10.13 -12.16
CA GLY A 99 4.58 -11.34 -12.49
C GLY A 99 5.03 -12.61 -11.75
N GLU A 100 6.23 -12.63 -11.18
CA GLU A 100 6.74 -13.79 -10.43
C GLU A 100 6.23 -13.81 -8.99
N VAL A 101 5.63 -14.93 -8.58
CA VAL A 101 5.21 -15.16 -7.19
C VAL A 101 6.44 -15.23 -6.29
N LYS A 102 6.47 -14.43 -5.24
CA LYS A 102 7.53 -14.46 -4.22
C LYS A 102 7.03 -15.23 -2.99
N ARG A 103 7.90 -16.10 -2.45
CA ARG A 103 7.58 -16.98 -1.32
C ARG A 103 7.45 -16.22 0.01
N GLN A 104 8.16 -15.11 0.16
CA GLN A 104 8.21 -14.33 1.40
C GLN A 104 7.88 -12.86 1.12
N LEU A 105 7.11 -12.24 2.02
CA LEU A 105 6.80 -10.80 1.96
C LEU A 105 8.01 -9.91 2.23
N SER A 106 9.02 -10.42 2.96
CA SER A 106 10.29 -9.72 3.23
C SER A 106 11.03 -9.33 1.95
N ALA A 107 10.74 -9.97 0.82
CA ALA A 107 11.22 -9.55 -0.49
C ALA A 107 10.88 -8.08 -0.79
N LEU A 108 9.78 -7.53 -0.26
CA LEU A 108 9.41 -6.13 -0.49
C LEU A 108 10.45 -5.12 0.03
N PHE A 109 11.21 -5.47 1.08
CA PHE A 109 12.16 -4.55 1.72
C PHE A 109 13.29 -4.11 0.77
N SER A 110 13.65 -4.95 -0.20
CA SER A 110 14.62 -4.62 -1.25
C SER A 110 14.01 -3.97 -2.48
N GLU A 111 12.66 -3.90 -2.56
CA GLU A 111 11.94 -3.66 -3.81
C GLU A 111 11.26 -2.31 -3.84
N VAL A 112 10.67 -1.88 -2.72
CA VAL A 112 10.02 -0.57 -2.58
C VAL A 112 10.29 -0.02 -1.18
N LYS A 113 10.80 1.21 -1.12
CA LYS A 113 11.06 1.93 0.12
C LYS A 113 10.05 3.06 0.25
N VAL A 114 9.27 3.03 1.33
CA VAL A 114 8.32 4.08 1.69
C VAL A 114 8.61 4.53 3.11
N ILE A 115 8.75 5.84 3.28
CA ILE A 115 8.70 6.48 4.60
C ILE A 115 7.27 6.99 4.74
N TYR A 116 6.58 6.51 5.78
CA TYR A 116 5.24 6.98 6.11
C TYR A 116 5.34 7.85 7.35
N CYS A 117 4.82 9.06 7.27
CA CYS A 117 4.73 9.99 8.39
C CYS A 117 3.26 10.25 8.70
N ALA A 118 2.85 10.02 9.93
CA ALA A 118 1.51 10.28 10.42
C ALA A 118 1.52 11.18 11.66
N PRO A 119 0.41 11.88 11.93
CA PRO A 119 0.25 12.62 13.18
C PRO A 119 0.50 11.77 14.44
N ASP A 120 0.13 10.48 14.39
CA ASP A 120 0.25 9.54 15.51
C ASP A 120 1.71 9.20 15.85
N ASP A 121 2.68 9.51 14.97
CA ASP A 121 4.10 9.26 15.21
C ASP A 121 4.65 10.05 16.41
N ILE A 122 3.94 11.07 16.89
CA ILE A 122 4.25 11.74 18.16
C ILE A 122 4.25 10.78 19.36
N GLY A 123 3.50 9.67 19.26
CA GLY A 123 3.49 8.60 20.25
C GLY A 123 4.84 7.88 20.38
N LEU A 124 5.72 7.93 19.37
CA LEU A 124 7.07 7.39 19.47
C LEU A 124 7.96 8.21 20.41
N ILE A 125 7.67 9.51 20.55
CA ILE A 125 8.42 10.42 21.42
C ILE A 125 7.86 10.39 22.84
N ASN A 126 6.53 10.47 22.96
CA ASN A 126 5.85 10.68 24.25
C ASN A 126 5.24 9.39 24.84
N GLY A 127 5.24 8.29 24.09
CA GLY A 127 4.62 7.04 24.51
C GLY A 127 5.53 6.19 25.39
N SER A 128 4.91 5.22 26.06
CA SER A 128 5.64 4.18 26.79
C SER A 128 6.27 3.17 25.81
N PRO A 129 7.36 2.47 26.21
CA PRO A 129 7.87 1.34 25.46
C PRO A 129 6.76 0.33 25.17
N ARG A 130 6.69 -0.14 23.93
CA ARG A 130 5.77 -1.18 23.46
C ARG A 130 6.53 -2.43 23.08
#